data_AF-A0A265Q9X1-F1
#
_entry.id   AF-A0A265Q9X1-F1
#
_cell.length_a   1.000
_cell.length_b   1.000
_cell.length_c   1.000
_cell.angle_alpha   90.00
_cell.angle_beta   90.00
_cell.angle_gamma   90.00
#
_symmetry.space_group_name_H-M   'P 1'
#
loop_
_entity.id
_entity.type
_entity.pdbx_description
1 polymer ?
#
loop_
_entity_poly.entity_id
_entity_poly.type
_entity_poly.pdbx_seq_one_letter_code
_entity_poly.pdbx_strand_id
1 'polypeptide(L)'
;MEHSYRFYRNTACDYFPCHKVNNEEEFNCMFCYCPLYFLENCGGNHIDNRGIKDCSNCLVPHKPNGYDYINKKIMEHNDKKIRDNK
;
A
#
# COMPACT_ATOMS: atom_id res chain seq x y z
N MET A 1 -20.20 -5.06 -5.61
CA MET A 1 -19.48 -5.05 -4.32
C MET A 1 -19.69 -3.70 -3.68
N GLU A 2 -20.35 -3.64 -2.53
CA GLU A 2 -20.39 -2.45 -1.69
C GLU A 2 -18.95 -2.18 -1.21
N HIS A 3 -18.43 -0.96 -1.38
CA HIS A 3 -17.05 -0.55 -1.01
C HIS A 3 -15.88 -1.02 -1.92
N SER A 4 -16.10 -1.27 -3.21
CA SER A 4 -15.00 -1.59 -4.16
C SER A 4 -13.87 -0.56 -4.20
N TYR A 5 -14.14 0.70 -3.81
CA TYR A 5 -13.14 1.77 -3.74
C TYR A 5 -12.15 1.62 -2.57
N ARG A 6 -12.48 0.85 -1.52
CA ARG A 6 -11.58 0.56 -0.39
C ARG A 6 -10.99 -0.83 -0.46
N PHE A 7 -11.78 -1.79 -0.95
CA PHE A 7 -11.39 -3.18 -1.02
C PHE A 7 -12.02 -3.87 -2.22
N TYR A 8 -11.20 -4.50 -3.04
CA TYR A 8 -11.68 -5.40 -4.06
C TYR A 8 -10.67 -6.50 -4.36
N ARG A 9 -11.19 -7.59 -4.94
CA ARG A 9 -10.41 -8.74 -5.40
C ARG A 9 -10.70 -8.97 -6.87
N ASN A 10 -9.68 -8.79 -7.70
CA ASN A 10 -9.74 -9.13 -9.11
C ASN A 10 -9.06 -10.48 -9.34
N THR A 11 -9.74 -11.56 -8.96
CA THR A 11 -9.24 -12.94 -9.07
C THR A 11 -9.05 -13.40 -10.53
N ALA A 12 -9.58 -12.65 -11.50
CA ALA A 12 -9.35 -12.88 -12.93
C ALA A 12 -8.07 -12.20 -13.46
N CYS A 13 -7.36 -11.42 -12.65
CA CYS A 13 -6.10 -10.80 -13.03
C CYS A 13 -4.97 -11.85 -13.11
N ASP A 14 -4.19 -11.85 -14.19
CA ASP A 14 -3.04 -12.75 -14.37
C ASP A 14 -1.96 -12.60 -13.29
N TYR A 15 -1.97 -11.47 -12.58
CA TYR A 15 -1.05 -11.18 -11.49
C TYR A 15 -1.63 -11.49 -10.11
N PHE A 16 -2.84 -12.02 -9.97
CA PHE A 16 -3.45 -12.27 -8.66
C PHE A 16 -2.97 -13.60 -8.03
N PRO A 17 -2.57 -13.61 -6.74
CA PRO A 17 -2.22 -12.45 -5.92
C PRO A 17 -0.83 -11.91 -6.32
N CYS A 18 -0.67 -10.59 -6.40
CA CYS A 18 0.60 -10.02 -6.89
C CYS A 18 1.73 -10.12 -5.85
N HIS A 19 1.37 -10.41 -4.60
CA HIS A 19 2.29 -10.73 -3.52
C HIS A 19 1.90 -12.05 -2.89
N LYS A 20 2.91 -12.79 -2.43
CA LYS A 20 2.68 -14.05 -1.71
C LYS A 20 1.96 -13.78 -0.39
N VAL A 21 0.81 -14.42 -0.20
CA VAL A 21 0.00 -14.33 1.03
C VAL A 21 -0.47 -15.72 1.48
N ASN A 22 -0.83 -15.83 2.76
CA ASN A 22 -1.38 -17.07 3.32
C ASN A 22 -2.90 -17.15 3.17
N ASN A 23 -3.58 -16.02 2.97
CA ASN A 23 -5.03 -15.93 2.82
C ASN A 23 -5.38 -14.95 1.68
N GLU A 24 -5.82 -15.49 0.54
CA GLU A 24 -6.22 -14.68 -0.62
C GLU A 24 -7.55 -13.95 -0.41
N GLU A 25 -8.40 -14.40 0.52
CA GLU A 25 -9.68 -13.75 0.84
C GLU A 25 -9.50 -12.35 1.45
N GLU A 26 -8.38 -12.14 2.12
CA GLU A 26 -7.99 -10.85 2.71
C GLU A 26 -7.14 -9.99 1.76
N PHE A 27 -6.80 -10.52 0.58
CA PHE A 27 -5.93 -9.82 -0.36
C PHE A 27 -6.67 -8.68 -1.05
N ASN A 28 -6.17 -7.46 -0.92
CA ASN A 28 -6.73 -6.28 -1.57
C ASN A 28 -5.95 -5.96 -2.85
N CYS A 29 -6.62 -5.92 -4.00
CA CYS A 29 -6.00 -5.55 -5.28
C CYS A 29 -5.75 -4.04 -5.43
N MET A 30 -6.16 -3.23 -4.45
CA MET A 30 -5.85 -1.80 -4.43
C MET A 30 -4.35 -1.56 -4.45
N PHE A 31 -3.96 -0.50 -5.17
CA PHE A 31 -2.58 0.00 -5.25
C PHE A 31 -1.56 -1.05 -5.72
N CYS A 32 -1.69 -1.49 -6.97
CA CYS A 32 -0.70 -2.40 -7.59
C CYS A 32 0.74 -1.82 -7.61
N TYR A 33 0.91 -0.53 -7.38
CA TYR A 33 2.18 0.10 -7.02
C TYR A 33 2.08 0.67 -5.60
N CYS A 34 3.19 0.73 -4.86
CA CYS A 34 3.21 1.30 -3.52
C CYS A 34 3.05 2.85 -3.58
N PRO A 35 1.93 3.42 -3.10
CA PRO A 35 1.75 4.88 -3.12
C PRO A 35 2.65 5.59 -2.10
N LEU A 36 3.20 4.86 -1.14
CA LEU A 36 4.11 5.37 -0.12
C LEU A 36 5.59 5.16 -0.48
N TYR A 37 5.90 4.88 -1.75
CA TYR A 37 7.28 4.63 -2.19
C TYR A 37 8.23 5.77 -1.82
N PHE A 38 7.75 7.02 -1.88
CA PHE A 38 8.53 8.22 -1.55
C PHE A 38 8.73 8.50 -0.05
N LEU A 39 8.12 7.69 0.84
CA LEU A 39 8.22 7.86 2.28
C LEU A 39 9.15 6.80 2.88
N GLU A 40 10.22 7.22 3.55
CA GLU A 40 11.10 6.33 4.32
C GLU A 40 10.32 5.68 5.48
N ASN A 41 9.73 6.51 6.35
CA ASN A 41 9.00 6.07 7.53
C ASN A 41 7.53 5.72 7.22
N CYS A 42 7.30 4.93 6.18
CA CYS A 42 5.97 4.54 5.74
C CYS A 42 5.34 3.42 6.57
N GLY A 43 6.10 2.78 7.47
CA GLY A 43 5.65 1.66 8.32
C GLY A 43 5.37 0.34 7.58
N GLY A 44 5.83 0.23 6.33
CA GLY A 44 5.87 -1.03 5.59
C GLY A 44 7.17 -1.80 5.82
N ASN A 45 7.23 -3.02 5.29
CA ASN A 45 8.35 -3.96 5.38
C ASN A 45 9.14 -4.04 4.06
N HIS A 46 9.45 -2.88 3.48
CA HIS A 46 10.31 -2.80 2.31
C HIS A 46 11.75 -3.17 2.67
N ILE A 47 12.55 -3.54 1.66
CA ILE A 47 14.00 -3.71 1.80
C ILE A 47 14.72 -2.65 0.98
N ASP A 48 15.87 -2.18 1.45
CA ASP A 48 16.76 -1.39 0.60
C ASP A 48 17.48 -2.32 -0.37
N ASN A 49 17.39 -2.01 -1.66
CA ASN A 49 18.12 -2.69 -2.72
C ASN A 49 18.97 -1.66 -3.46
N ARG A 50 20.15 -1.35 -2.89
CA ARG A 50 21.12 -0.39 -3.47
C ARG A 50 20.54 1.03 -3.60
N GLY A 51 19.87 1.51 -2.54
CA GLY A 51 19.20 2.81 -2.55
C GLY A 51 17.84 2.82 -3.25
N ILE A 52 17.37 1.66 -3.74
CA ILE A 52 16.03 1.49 -4.30
C ILE A 52 15.16 0.80 -3.25
N LYS A 53 14.02 1.42 -2.93
CA LYS A 53 13.06 0.91 -1.97
C LYS A 53 12.25 -0.25 -2.53
N ASP A 54 12.68 -1.49 -2.33
CA ASP A 54 11.99 -2.67 -2.86
C ASP A 54 10.82 -3.08 -1.94
N CYS A 55 9.60 -2.94 -2.47
CA CYS A 55 8.34 -3.25 -1.79
C CYS A 55 7.74 -4.59 -2.22
N SER A 56 8.48 -5.46 -2.94
CA SER A 56 7.98 -6.74 -3.47
C SER A 56 7.52 -7.73 -2.40
N ASN A 57 7.94 -7.53 -1.14
CA ASN A 57 7.49 -8.31 0.01
C ASN A 57 6.49 -7.55 0.91
N CYS A 58 6.03 -6.37 0.50
CA CYS A 58 5.19 -5.52 1.30
C CYS A 58 3.70 -5.75 1.07
N LEU A 59 2.97 -6.06 2.14
CA LEU A 59 1.53 -6.33 2.09
C LEU A 59 0.67 -5.18 2.59
N VAL A 60 1.27 -4.06 3.03
CA VAL A 60 0.51 -2.93 3.59
C VAL A 60 -0.64 -2.45 2.68
N PRO A 61 -0.43 -2.22 1.37
CA PRO A 61 -1.51 -1.81 0.48
C PRO A 61 -2.54 -2.92 0.24
N HIS A 62 -2.09 -4.18 0.36
CA HIS A 62 -2.85 -5.39 -0.01
C HIS A 62 -3.59 -6.05 1.16
N LYS A 63 -3.69 -5.37 2.32
CA LYS A 63 -4.51 -5.80 3.45
C LYS A 63 -5.94 -5.26 3.35
N PRO A 64 -6.91 -5.85 4.09
CA PRO A 64 -8.29 -5.35 4.12
C PRO A 64 -8.40 -3.85 4.50
N ASN A 65 -7.54 -3.39 5.41
CA ASN A 65 -7.47 -2.00 5.86
C ASN A 65 -6.39 -1.16 5.14
N GLY A 66 -5.82 -1.66 4.03
CA GLY A 66 -4.74 -1.00 3.30
C GLY A 66 -5.13 0.39 2.81
N TYR A 67 -6.35 0.56 2.30
CA TYR A 67 -6.87 1.85 1.84
C TYR A 67 -6.78 2.95 2.91
N ASP A 68 -7.24 2.67 4.11
CA ASP A 68 -7.26 3.66 5.19
C ASP A 68 -5.83 3.98 5.66
N TYR A 69 -4.96 2.97 5.73
CA TYR A 69 -3.56 3.15 6.12
C TYR A 69 -2.81 4.07 5.15
N ILE A 70 -2.92 3.79 3.85
CA ILE A 70 -2.25 4.54 2.79
C ILE A 70 -2.70 6.01 2.82
N ASN A 71 -4.02 6.25 2.81
CA ASN A 71 -4.56 7.61 2.82
C ASN A 71 -4.17 8.36 4.09
N LYS A 72 -4.22 7.72 5.26
CA LYS A 72 -3.75 8.32 6.52
C LYS A 72 -2.30 8.77 6.43
N LYS A 73 -1.40 7.92 5.92
CA LYS A 73 0.03 8.26 5.79
C LYS A 73 0.29 9.43 4.84
N ILE A 74 -0.45 9.48 3.74
CA ILE A 74 -0.36 10.59 2.78
C ILE A 74 -0.86 11.90 3.42
N MET A 75 -1.99 11.87 4.11
CA MET A 75 -2.52 13.04 4.83
C MET A 75 -1.55 13.53 5.91
N GLU A 76 -1.03 12.63 6.76
CA GLU A 76 -0.04 12.96 7.78
C GLU A 76 1.21 13.64 7.18
N HIS A 77 1.71 13.13 6.06
CA HIS A 77 2.85 13.71 5.36
C HIS A 77 2.54 15.12 4.81
N ASN A 78 1.37 15.29 4.18
CA ASN A 78 0.97 16.56 3.61
C ASN A 78 0.72 17.63 4.68
N ASP A 79 0.08 17.25 5.80
CA ASP A 79 -0.14 18.14 6.94
C ASP A 79 1.20 18.62 7.52
N LYS A 80 2.19 17.73 7.63
CA LYS A 80 3.52 18.11 8.07
C LYS A 80 4.16 19.12 7.10
N LYS A 81 4.10 18.86 5.79
CA LYS A 81 4.62 19.81 4.78
C LYS A 81 3.96 21.19 4.87
N ILE A 82 2.65 21.24 5.12
CA ILE A 82 1.94 22.53 5.27
C ILE A 82 2.43 23.28 6.51
N ARG A 83 2.70 22.57 7.62
CA ARG A 83 3.21 23.19 8.85
C ARG A 83 4.64 23.67 8.70
N ASP A 84 5.50 22.89 8.04
CA ASP A 84 6.91 23.21 7.85
C ASP A 84 7.13 24.35 6.83
N ASN A 85 6.15 24.61 5.95
CA ASN A 85 6.17 25.69 4.96
C ASN A 85 5.46 26.98 5.43
N LYS A 86 5.00 27.03 6.68
CA LYS A 86 4.47 28.24 7.34
C LYS A 86 5.53 28.85 8.23
#